data_AF-A0A1E7Z973-F1
#
_entry.id   AF-A0A1E7Z973-F1
#
_cell.length_a   1.000
_cell.length_b   1.000
_cell.length_c   1.000
_cell.angle_alpha   90.00
_cell.angle_beta   90.00
_cell.angle_gamma   90.00
#
_symmetry.space_group_name_H-M   'P 1'
#
loop_
_entity.id
_entity.type
_entity.pdbx_description
1 polymer ?
#
loop_
_entity_poly.entity_id
_entity_poly.type
_entity_poly.pdbx_seq_one_letter_code
_entity_poly.pdbx_strand_id
1 'polypeptide(L)'
;MIKVINCALLIFISSLSVANGADLKLGASPLATYVDDEGEPARLNAIVGEAFRRMDTNVELNVMRRAFLGGAITTGKLNGEYAFISLDARSDNYHYSASYLPLNFYVVSKRPDVSEIKLLPQLQDSRIAIENRFANTDEFRKIAAVKWSRNPTTFDAFRQFADERAPLLMTTGLLADEFNKLLLADNEELIYRSPSPLLRAGFHVAISKSTESSSSLIAAFDNTIAEMQTDGSYNRLLQISWLTKDINDDGVADFISSSAVAHLDEAPSKASTYALDRTSPSTQSLFVIDNVRYANWAEATAVLGTQNTYTAPKSLLDEDIYKKIIRQW
;
A
#
# COMPACT_ATOMS: atom_id res chain seq x y z
N MET A 1 -22.40 77.49 18.34
CA MET A 1 -22.91 76.14 18.03
C MET A 1 -22.17 75.62 16.81
N ILE A 2 -21.18 74.76 17.03
CA ILE A 2 -20.32 74.17 15.99
C ILE A 2 -20.79 72.73 15.81
N LYS A 3 -21.20 72.35 14.59
CA LYS A 3 -21.47 70.95 14.22
C LYS A 3 -20.23 70.39 13.54
N VAL A 4 -19.55 69.46 14.21
CA VAL A 4 -18.50 68.62 13.64
C VAL A 4 -19.18 67.41 13.02
N ILE A 5 -18.99 67.20 11.72
CA ILE A 5 -19.42 66.02 10.98
C ILE A 5 -18.21 65.09 10.89
N ASN A 6 -18.25 63.96 11.60
CA ASN A 6 -17.27 62.88 11.47
C ASN A 6 -17.67 61.99 10.30
N CYS A 7 -16.89 62.01 9.22
CA CYS A 7 -16.93 60.99 8.18
C CYS A 7 -16.00 59.83 8.61
N ALA A 8 -16.59 58.69 8.94
CA ALA A 8 -15.86 57.44 9.13
C ALA A 8 -15.57 56.80 7.76
N LEU A 9 -14.29 56.69 7.40
CA LEU A 9 -13.81 56.03 6.19
C LEU A 9 -13.64 54.52 6.50
N LEU A 10 -14.54 53.68 5.99
CA LEU A 10 -14.41 52.22 6.04
C LEU A 10 -13.45 51.76 4.93
N ILE A 11 -12.27 51.28 5.33
CA ILE A 11 -11.31 50.63 4.44
C ILE A 11 -11.73 49.15 4.32
N PHE A 12 -12.28 48.79 3.16
CA PHE A 12 -12.51 47.40 2.77
C PHE A 12 -11.15 46.80 2.35
N ILE A 13 -10.54 45.99 3.22
CA ILE A 13 -9.40 45.15 2.86
C ILE A 13 -9.97 43.92 2.16
N SER A 14 -9.97 43.93 0.83
CA SER A 14 -10.26 42.75 0.02
C SER A 14 -9.04 41.83 0.06
N SER A 15 -9.15 40.73 0.81
CA SER A 15 -8.20 39.62 0.81
C SER A 15 -8.21 38.97 -0.58
N LEU A 16 -7.24 39.30 -1.41
CA LEU A 16 -6.91 38.53 -2.60
C LEU A 16 -6.30 37.20 -2.13
N SER A 17 -7.11 36.16 -2.03
CA SER A 17 -6.62 34.79 -1.94
C SER A 17 -5.94 34.46 -3.27
N VAL A 18 -4.62 34.57 -3.30
CA VAL A 18 -3.83 33.96 -4.38
C VAL A 18 -4.10 32.46 -4.27
N ALA A 19 -4.78 31.89 -5.27
CA ALA A 19 -4.87 30.45 -5.42
C ALA A 19 -3.43 29.95 -5.62
N ASN A 20 -2.83 29.45 -4.54
CA ASN A 20 -1.51 28.86 -4.56
C ASN A 20 -1.61 27.58 -5.39
N GLY A 21 -0.79 27.45 -6.45
CA GLY A 21 -0.62 26.17 -7.13
C GLY A 21 -0.17 25.11 -6.12
N ALA A 22 -0.33 23.81 -6.42
CA ALA A 22 0.14 22.77 -5.50
C ALA A 22 1.60 23.00 -5.12
N ASP A 23 1.87 23.10 -3.82
CA ASP A 23 3.20 23.34 -3.26
C ASP A 23 4.12 22.13 -3.46
N LEU A 24 3.52 20.96 -3.68
CA LEU A 24 4.22 19.70 -3.90
C LEU A 24 3.62 18.90 -5.05
N LYS A 25 4.45 18.46 -6.00
CA LYS A 25 4.07 17.55 -7.09
C LYS A 25 4.84 16.25 -6.98
N LEU A 26 4.14 15.15 -6.74
CA LEU A 26 4.76 13.83 -6.61
C LEU A 26 4.30 12.93 -7.75
N GLY A 27 5.23 12.16 -8.31
CA GLY A 27 4.92 11.20 -9.36
C GLY A 27 4.84 9.77 -8.86
N ALA A 28 4.14 8.92 -9.61
CA ALA A 28 4.30 7.47 -9.54
C ALA A 28 3.99 6.85 -10.90
N SER A 29 4.46 5.62 -11.12
CA SER A 29 4.06 4.84 -12.29
C SER A 29 2.90 3.89 -11.96
N PRO A 30 1.93 3.67 -12.88
CA PRO A 30 0.82 2.78 -12.66
C PRO A 30 1.25 1.43 -12.10
N LEU A 31 0.49 0.89 -11.15
CA LEU A 31 0.72 -0.40 -10.53
C LEU A 31 -0.62 -0.93 -10.03
N ALA A 32 -1.05 -2.09 -10.52
CA ALA A 32 -2.37 -2.63 -10.23
C ALA A 32 -2.69 -2.59 -8.72
N THR A 33 -3.84 -2.02 -8.36
CA THR A 33 -4.35 -1.85 -6.98
C THR A 33 -3.56 -0.89 -6.07
N TYR A 34 -2.40 -0.40 -6.51
CA TYR A 34 -1.51 0.46 -5.73
C TYR A 34 -1.50 1.90 -6.26
N VAL A 35 -1.38 2.08 -7.58
CA VAL A 35 -1.26 3.38 -8.25
C VAL A 35 -2.10 3.34 -9.53
N ASP A 36 -3.05 4.27 -9.63
CA ASP A 36 -3.93 4.41 -10.79
C ASP A 36 -4.42 5.86 -10.93
N ASP A 37 -4.71 6.30 -12.15
CA ASP A 37 -5.37 7.57 -12.48
C ASP A 37 -6.51 7.44 -13.50
N GLU A 38 -6.87 6.20 -13.85
CA GLU A 38 -7.91 5.87 -14.83
C GLU A 38 -9.26 5.55 -14.16
N GLY A 39 -9.34 5.64 -12.83
CA GLY A 39 -10.57 5.56 -12.04
C GLY A 39 -10.65 4.31 -11.16
N GLU A 40 -9.65 3.44 -11.20
CA GLU A 40 -9.59 2.25 -10.37
C GLU A 40 -9.13 2.58 -8.93
N PRO A 41 -9.56 1.79 -7.94
CA PRO A 41 -9.06 1.94 -6.57
C PRO A 41 -7.53 1.79 -6.49
N ALA A 42 -6.86 2.82 -5.97
CA ALA A 42 -5.40 2.85 -5.82
C ALA A 42 -4.99 3.13 -4.37
N ARG A 43 -4.44 2.10 -3.71
CA ARG A 43 -4.06 2.15 -2.29
C ARG A 43 -3.06 3.25 -1.96
N LEU A 44 -1.99 3.40 -2.76
CA LEU A 44 -0.96 4.40 -2.49
C LEU A 44 -1.49 5.80 -2.74
N ASN A 45 -2.27 6.01 -3.80
CA ASN A 45 -2.93 7.30 -4.03
C ASN A 45 -3.80 7.70 -2.83
N ALA A 46 -4.59 6.76 -2.32
CA ALA A 46 -5.49 7.00 -1.20
C ALA A 46 -4.73 7.24 0.13
N ILE A 47 -3.72 6.43 0.44
CA ILE A 47 -2.88 6.59 1.65
C ILE A 47 -2.12 7.91 1.62
N VAL A 48 -1.41 8.18 0.52
CA VAL A 48 -0.56 9.37 0.40
C VAL A 48 -1.43 10.63 0.35
N GLY A 49 -2.53 10.60 -0.39
CA GLY A 49 -3.49 11.71 -0.45
C GLY A 49 -4.09 12.03 0.92
N GLU A 50 -4.51 11.02 1.68
CA GLU A 50 -5.05 11.21 3.03
C GLU A 50 -3.99 11.75 4.00
N ALA A 51 -2.75 11.27 3.93
CA ALA A 51 -1.66 11.76 4.77
C ALA A 51 -1.39 13.25 4.53
N PHE A 52 -1.20 13.67 3.28
CA PHE A 52 -0.98 15.09 2.97
C PHE A 52 -2.19 15.97 3.29
N ARG A 53 -3.41 15.45 3.14
CA ARG A 53 -4.63 16.14 3.57
C ARG A 53 -4.64 16.42 5.08
N ARG A 54 -4.21 15.46 5.90
CA ARG A 54 -4.10 15.63 7.37
C ARG A 54 -2.98 16.58 7.78
N MET A 55 -1.93 16.64 6.98
CA MET A 55 -0.82 17.60 7.14
C MET A 55 -1.17 19.02 6.68
N ASP A 56 -2.40 19.27 6.20
CA ASP A 56 -2.81 20.54 5.58
C ASP A 56 -1.84 21.00 4.48
N THR A 57 -1.32 20.04 3.72
CA THR A 57 -0.33 20.28 2.66
C THR A 57 -0.96 19.98 1.30
N ASN A 58 -0.97 20.97 0.42
CA ASN A 58 -1.50 20.80 -0.93
C ASN A 58 -0.53 19.99 -1.80
N VAL A 59 -0.94 18.78 -2.20
CA VAL A 59 -0.16 17.86 -3.03
C VAL A 59 -0.90 17.51 -4.33
N GLU A 60 -0.16 17.51 -5.44
CA GLU A 60 -0.61 17.00 -6.72
C GLU A 60 0.03 15.64 -6.99
N LEU A 61 -0.76 14.56 -6.90
CA LEU A 61 -0.31 13.21 -7.24
C LEU A 61 -0.46 12.97 -8.74
N ASN A 62 0.67 12.76 -9.41
CA ASN A 62 0.76 12.58 -10.85
C ASN A 62 1.08 11.12 -11.18
N VAL A 63 0.16 10.43 -11.85
CA VAL A 63 0.44 9.10 -12.38
C VAL A 63 0.95 9.24 -13.81
N MET A 64 2.07 8.59 -14.12
CA MET A 64 2.65 8.63 -15.47
C MET A 64 3.51 7.41 -15.76
N ARG A 65 3.70 7.09 -17.04
CA ARG A 65 4.53 5.94 -17.43
C ARG A 65 5.94 6.05 -16.85
N ARG A 66 6.49 4.91 -16.41
CA ARG A 66 7.82 4.84 -15.78
C ARG A 66 8.94 5.46 -16.62
N ALA A 67 8.84 5.37 -17.96
CA ALA A 67 9.78 5.99 -18.88
C ALA A 67 9.85 7.53 -18.79
N PHE A 68 8.76 8.18 -18.37
CA PHE A 68 8.69 9.64 -18.20
C PHE A 68 8.95 10.08 -16.76
N LEU A 69 8.63 9.23 -15.78
CA LEU A 69 8.74 9.54 -14.35
C LEU A 69 10.16 9.98 -13.96
N GLY A 70 11.18 9.20 -14.29
CA GLY A 70 12.57 9.53 -13.93
C GLY A 70 13.05 10.84 -14.53
N GLY A 71 12.64 11.16 -15.76
CA GLY A 71 12.95 12.44 -16.41
C GLY A 71 12.22 13.61 -15.76
N ALA A 72 10.94 13.45 -15.42
CA ALA A 72 10.14 14.48 -14.77
C ALA A 72 10.68 14.85 -13.37
N ILE A 73 11.15 13.88 -12.61
CA ILE A 73 11.80 14.11 -11.31
C ILE A 73 13.17 14.80 -11.54
N THR A 74 14.01 14.26 -12.42
CA THR A 74 15.37 14.78 -12.65
C THR A 74 15.38 16.23 -13.17
N THR A 75 14.37 16.61 -13.96
CA THR A 75 14.22 17.98 -14.51
C THR A 75 13.54 18.96 -13.56
N GLY A 76 13.10 18.50 -12.38
CA GLY A 76 12.39 19.32 -11.40
C GLY A 76 10.93 19.62 -11.76
N LYS A 77 10.36 18.97 -12.78
CA LYS A 77 8.92 19.04 -13.08
C LYS A 77 8.09 18.42 -11.95
N LEU A 78 8.64 17.39 -11.30
CA LEU A 78 8.12 16.81 -10.08
C LEU A 78 9.12 17.03 -8.93
N ASN A 79 8.60 17.24 -7.73
CA ASN A 79 9.39 17.34 -6.52
C ASN A 79 9.90 15.98 -6.03
N GLY A 80 9.31 14.88 -6.48
CA GLY A 80 9.63 13.55 -5.99
C GLY A 80 8.75 12.43 -6.53
N GLU A 81 8.88 11.26 -5.91
CA GLU A 81 8.08 10.06 -6.18
C GLU A 81 7.35 9.65 -4.90
N TYR A 82 6.09 9.23 -4.99
CA TYR A 82 5.34 8.73 -3.83
C TYR A 82 5.25 7.20 -3.76
N ALA A 83 5.65 6.48 -4.80
CA ALA A 83 5.63 5.02 -4.86
C ALA A 83 7.03 4.40 -5.01
N PHE A 84 8.07 5.05 -4.44
CA PHE A 84 9.44 4.54 -4.51
C PHE A 84 9.54 3.19 -3.79
N ILE A 85 10.04 2.16 -4.47
CA ILE A 85 10.18 0.82 -3.90
C ILE A 85 11.60 0.65 -3.38
N SER A 86 11.78 0.18 -2.14
CA SER A 86 13.11 -0.09 -1.55
C SER A 86 13.89 -1.27 -2.15
N LEU A 87 13.52 -1.70 -3.36
CA LEU A 87 14.32 -2.54 -4.26
C LEU A 87 15.15 -1.69 -5.23
N ASP A 88 14.74 -0.45 -5.47
CA ASP A 88 15.51 0.48 -6.28
C ASP A 88 16.59 1.15 -5.41
N ALA A 89 17.73 1.49 -6.02
CA ALA A 89 18.81 2.16 -5.32
C ALA A 89 18.39 3.56 -4.85
N ARG A 90 18.66 3.87 -3.58
CA ARG A 90 18.47 5.22 -3.05
C ARG A 90 19.54 6.17 -3.59
N SER A 91 19.16 7.41 -3.84
CA SER A 91 20.06 8.50 -4.24
C SER A 91 20.19 9.52 -3.11
N ASP A 92 21.41 10.02 -2.89
CA ASP A 92 21.69 11.02 -1.86
C ASP A 92 21.02 12.38 -2.12
N ASN A 93 20.43 12.58 -3.30
CA ASN A 93 19.72 13.80 -3.68
C ASN A 93 18.29 13.89 -3.11
N TYR A 94 17.81 12.85 -2.42
CA TYR A 94 16.44 12.79 -1.91
C TYR A 94 16.40 12.55 -0.41
N HIS A 95 15.34 13.02 0.22
CA HIS A 95 14.88 12.53 1.51
C HIS A 95 13.83 11.45 1.28
N TYR A 96 13.93 10.35 2.03
CA TYR A 96 13.02 9.21 1.93
C TYR A 96 12.28 9.05 3.25
N SER A 97 10.97 8.83 3.17
CA SER A 97 10.14 8.44 4.30
C SER A 97 10.56 7.08 4.85
N ALA A 98 10.08 6.74 6.05
CA ALA A 98 9.94 5.35 6.45
C ALA A 98 9.07 4.58 5.43
N SER A 99 9.12 3.25 5.48
CA SER A 99 8.25 2.44 4.61
C SER A 99 6.82 2.63 5.09
N TYR A 100 6.01 3.37 4.33
CA TYR A 100 4.62 3.65 4.74
C TYR A 100 3.66 2.51 4.39
N LEU A 101 4.04 1.64 3.45
CA LEU A 101 3.36 0.38 3.17
C LEU A 101 4.40 -0.70 2.83
N PRO A 102 4.54 -1.76 3.63
CA PRO A 102 5.42 -2.87 3.27
C PRO A 102 5.03 -3.51 1.95
N LEU A 103 6.00 -4.12 1.28
CA LEU A 103 5.82 -4.84 0.03
C LEU A 103 6.42 -6.24 0.19
N ASN A 104 5.58 -7.16 0.66
CA ASN A 104 5.97 -8.53 0.98
C ASN A 104 5.70 -9.45 -0.22
N PHE A 105 6.75 -10.08 -0.76
CA PHE A 105 6.67 -10.95 -1.93
C PHE A 105 6.54 -12.41 -1.52
N TYR A 106 5.52 -13.05 -2.05
CA TYR A 106 5.22 -14.47 -1.88
C TYR A 106 5.38 -15.18 -3.21
N VAL A 107 5.69 -16.46 -3.15
CA VAL A 107 5.46 -17.34 -4.30
C VAL A 107 4.05 -17.90 -4.17
N VAL A 108 3.32 -17.94 -5.28
CA VAL A 108 1.96 -18.45 -5.37
C VAL A 108 1.85 -19.54 -6.42
N SER A 109 0.88 -20.43 -6.23
CA SER A 109 0.65 -21.63 -7.04
C SER A 109 -0.84 -21.97 -7.04
N LYS A 110 -1.31 -22.65 -8.10
CA LYS A 110 -2.62 -23.32 -8.08
C LYS A 110 -2.62 -24.54 -7.14
N ARG A 111 -1.44 -25.05 -6.77
CA ARG A 111 -1.26 -26.24 -5.92
C ARG A 111 -0.92 -25.89 -4.47
N PRO A 112 -1.45 -26.64 -3.48
CA PRO A 112 -1.25 -26.36 -2.05
C PRO A 112 0.17 -26.63 -1.55
N ASP A 113 0.99 -27.37 -2.30
CA ASP A 113 2.37 -27.71 -1.96
C ASP A 113 3.32 -26.51 -1.94
N VAL A 114 2.90 -25.36 -2.50
CA VAL A 114 3.63 -24.09 -2.37
C VAL A 114 3.81 -23.65 -0.91
N SER A 115 2.99 -24.17 0.00
CA SER A 115 3.12 -23.96 1.45
C SER A 115 4.42 -24.56 2.04
N GLU A 116 5.06 -25.49 1.33
CA GLU A 116 6.36 -26.06 1.73
C GLU A 116 7.57 -25.20 1.32
N ILE A 117 7.35 -24.18 0.46
CA ILE A 117 8.38 -23.26 0.02
C ILE A 117 8.53 -22.13 1.05
N LYS A 118 9.56 -22.23 1.89
CA LYS A 118 9.84 -21.31 3.01
C LYS A 118 11.02 -20.39 2.72
N LEU A 119 11.88 -20.76 1.76
CA LEU A 119 13.13 -20.06 1.45
C LEU A 119 13.38 -19.96 -0.06
N LEU A 120 14.02 -18.88 -0.49
CA LEU A 120 14.38 -18.65 -1.90
C LEU A 120 15.14 -19.80 -2.58
N PRO A 121 16.12 -20.50 -1.93
CA PRO A 121 16.83 -21.59 -2.58
C PRO A 121 15.93 -22.77 -3.01
N GLN A 122 14.76 -22.95 -2.38
CA GLN A 122 13.80 -23.99 -2.79
C GLN A 122 13.14 -23.69 -4.15
N LEU A 123 13.29 -22.46 -4.65
CA LEU A 123 12.84 -22.06 -5.98
C LEU A 123 13.85 -22.37 -7.08
N GLN A 124 14.98 -23.01 -6.75
CA GLN A 124 16.00 -23.36 -7.72
C GLN A 124 15.40 -24.07 -8.94
N ASP A 125 15.83 -23.64 -10.12
CA ASP A 125 15.41 -24.14 -11.43
C ASP A 125 13.93 -23.97 -11.80
N SER A 126 13.13 -23.44 -10.87
CA SER A 126 11.71 -23.17 -11.09
C SER A 126 11.51 -21.99 -12.05
N ARG A 127 10.52 -22.13 -12.93
CA ARG A 127 10.04 -21.04 -13.77
C ARG A 127 8.97 -20.27 -13.01
N ILE A 128 9.19 -18.97 -12.83
CA ILE A 128 8.32 -18.13 -12.00
C ILE A 128 7.92 -16.89 -12.79
N ALA A 129 6.62 -16.69 -13.02
CA ALA A 129 6.09 -15.46 -13.57
C ALA A 129 6.32 -14.31 -12.59
N ILE A 130 6.74 -13.15 -13.10
CA ILE A 130 6.98 -11.94 -12.30
C ILE A 130 6.91 -10.71 -13.20
N GLU A 131 6.47 -9.58 -12.64
CA GLU A 131 6.47 -8.30 -13.36
C GLU A 131 7.90 -7.72 -13.50
N ASN A 132 8.17 -7.12 -14.65
CA ASN A 132 9.44 -6.49 -15.04
C ASN A 132 9.93 -5.50 -14.00
N ARG A 133 9.03 -4.74 -13.38
CA ARG A 133 9.38 -3.71 -12.40
C ARG A 133 10.14 -4.27 -11.18
N PHE A 134 9.88 -5.53 -10.83
CA PHE A 134 10.56 -6.22 -9.73
C PHE A 134 11.70 -7.07 -10.26
N ALA A 135 11.45 -7.84 -11.33
CA ALA A 135 12.45 -8.75 -11.90
C ALA A 135 13.72 -8.06 -12.43
N ASN A 136 13.66 -6.74 -12.66
CA ASN A 136 14.77 -5.93 -13.12
C ASN A 136 15.50 -5.18 -12.02
N THR A 137 15.14 -5.34 -10.74
CA THR A 137 15.92 -4.77 -9.64
C THR A 137 17.10 -5.66 -9.30
N ASP A 138 18.08 -5.13 -8.58
CA ASP A 138 19.31 -5.84 -8.26
C ASP A 138 19.05 -7.03 -7.32
N GLU A 139 18.11 -6.91 -6.40
CA GLU A 139 17.72 -7.96 -5.45
C GLU A 139 17.25 -9.21 -6.21
N PHE A 140 16.39 -9.03 -7.22
CA PHE A 140 15.86 -10.13 -8.01
C PHE A 140 16.89 -10.68 -9.01
N ARG A 141 17.69 -9.82 -9.65
CA ARG A 141 18.73 -10.24 -10.60
C ARG A 141 19.83 -11.07 -9.93
N LYS A 142 20.14 -10.81 -8.66
CA LYS A 142 21.12 -11.59 -7.89
C LYS A 142 20.66 -13.02 -7.60
N ILE A 143 19.37 -13.33 -7.73
CA ILE A 143 18.81 -14.67 -7.55
C ILE A 143 18.94 -15.45 -8.86
N ALA A 144 20.17 -15.78 -9.24
CA ALA A 144 20.48 -16.43 -10.53
C ALA A 144 19.91 -17.85 -10.66
N ALA A 145 19.61 -18.52 -9.54
CA ALA A 145 19.09 -19.88 -9.51
C ALA A 145 17.61 -19.99 -9.95
N VAL A 146 16.90 -18.87 -10.08
CA VAL A 146 15.48 -18.82 -10.45
C VAL A 146 15.29 -18.40 -11.90
N LYS A 147 14.44 -19.10 -12.65
CA LYS A 147 14.11 -18.77 -14.04
C LYS A 147 12.94 -17.78 -14.09
N TRP A 148 13.26 -16.49 -13.94
CA TRP A 148 12.28 -15.41 -14.00
C TRP A 148 11.64 -15.28 -15.38
N SER A 149 10.35 -15.59 -15.47
CA SER A 149 9.51 -15.23 -16.62
C SER A 149 9.02 -13.80 -16.43
N ARG A 150 9.75 -12.87 -17.05
CA ARG A 150 9.58 -11.44 -16.91
C ARG A 150 8.42 -10.91 -17.76
N ASN A 151 7.49 -10.19 -17.15
CA ASN A 151 6.26 -9.71 -17.78
C ASN A 151 6.13 -8.18 -17.71
N PRO A 152 5.67 -7.49 -18.77
CA PRO A 152 5.54 -6.03 -18.77
C PRO A 152 4.64 -5.44 -17.68
N THR A 153 3.56 -6.15 -17.34
CA THR A 153 2.52 -5.68 -16.42
C THR A 153 2.17 -6.75 -15.37
N THR A 154 1.51 -6.34 -14.29
CA THR A 154 0.92 -7.26 -13.31
C THR A 154 -0.06 -8.24 -13.98
N PHE A 155 -0.92 -7.74 -14.88
CA PHE A 155 -1.86 -8.56 -15.65
C PHE A 155 -1.16 -9.65 -16.47
N ASP A 156 -0.08 -9.30 -17.20
CA ASP A 156 0.65 -10.28 -18.00
C ASP A 156 1.30 -11.38 -17.15
N ALA A 157 1.78 -11.05 -15.95
CA ALA A 157 2.31 -12.02 -15.01
C ALA A 157 1.24 -13.00 -14.53
N PHE A 158 0.06 -12.50 -14.13
CA PHE A 158 -1.10 -13.33 -13.77
C PHE A 158 -1.58 -14.18 -14.95
N ARG A 159 -1.64 -13.62 -16.17
CA ARG A 159 -2.03 -14.35 -17.38
C ARG A 159 -1.07 -15.50 -17.66
N GLN A 160 0.24 -15.27 -17.61
CA GLN A 160 1.23 -16.32 -17.83
C GLN A 160 1.12 -17.44 -16.81
N PHE A 161 0.81 -17.10 -15.56
CA PHE A 161 0.57 -18.05 -14.48
C PHE A 161 -0.74 -18.83 -14.67
N ALA A 162 -1.83 -18.16 -15.03
CA ALA A 162 -3.12 -18.79 -15.30
C ALA A 162 -3.06 -19.75 -16.50
N ASP A 163 -2.36 -19.36 -17.57
CA ASP A 163 -2.09 -20.18 -18.76
C ASP A 163 -1.13 -21.36 -18.49
N GLU A 164 -0.65 -21.53 -17.25
CA GLU A 164 0.35 -22.53 -16.82
C GLU A 164 1.69 -22.47 -17.58
N ARG A 165 1.95 -21.37 -18.31
CA ARG A 165 3.24 -21.11 -18.96
C ARG A 165 4.36 -20.85 -17.95
N ALA A 166 3.99 -20.55 -16.71
CA ALA A 166 4.85 -20.65 -15.53
C ALA A 166 4.01 -21.26 -14.38
N PRO A 167 4.47 -22.35 -13.74
CA PRO A 167 3.69 -23.03 -12.68
C PRO A 167 3.61 -22.23 -11.38
N LEU A 168 4.46 -21.22 -11.21
CA LEU A 168 4.54 -20.36 -10.04
C LEU A 168 4.48 -18.90 -10.48
N LEU A 169 3.95 -18.06 -9.61
CA LEU A 169 3.97 -16.60 -9.74
C LEU A 169 4.63 -16.00 -8.50
N MET A 170 5.49 -15.00 -8.67
CA MET A 170 5.96 -14.17 -7.57
C MET A 170 5.22 -12.84 -7.61
N THR A 171 4.47 -12.57 -6.54
CA THR A 171 3.65 -11.35 -6.42
C THR A 171 3.54 -10.93 -4.95
N THR A 172 2.87 -9.81 -4.70
CA THR A 172 2.70 -9.27 -3.36
C THR A 172 1.53 -9.98 -2.65
N GLY A 173 1.55 -9.99 -1.32
CA GLY A 173 0.44 -10.56 -0.53
C GLY A 173 -0.92 -9.94 -0.90
N LEU A 174 -0.98 -8.61 -1.01
CA LEU A 174 -2.22 -7.90 -1.37
C LEU A 174 -2.72 -8.27 -2.76
N LEU A 175 -1.84 -8.34 -3.77
CA LEU A 175 -2.26 -8.72 -5.13
C LEU A 175 -2.73 -10.17 -5.21
N ALA A 176 -2.09 -11.08 -4.47
CA ALA A 176 -2.55 -12.47 -4.38
C ALA A 176 -3.94 -12.54 -3.74
N ASP A 177 -4.17 -11.77 -2.68
CA ASP A 177 -5.46 -11.71 -1.99
C ASP A 177 -6.55 -11.09 -2.89
N GLU A 178 -6.23 -10.04 -3.66
CA GLU A 178 -7.15 -9.47 -4.65
C GLU A 178 -7.51 -10.45 -5.77
N PHE A 179 -6.55 -11.25 -6.25
CA PHE A 179 -6.82 -12.27 -7.26
C PHE A 179 -7.70 -13.40 -6.69
N ASN A 180 -7.47 -13.82 -5.44
CA ASN A 180 -8.34 -14.78 -4.76
C ASN A 180 -9.78 -14.27 -4.58
N LYS A 181 -9.99 -12.96 -4.37
CA LYS A 181 -11.34 -12.39 -4.35
C LYS A 181 -12.06 -12.54 -5.69
N LEU A 182 -11.35 -12.36 -6.82
CA LEU A 182 -11.92 -12.58 -8.15
C LEU A 182 -12.30 -14.05 -8.37
N LEU A 183 -11.41 -14.97 -8.00
CA LEU A 183 -11.67 -16.41 -8.10
C LEU A 183 -12.87 -16.82 -7.24
N LEU A 184 -12.91 -16.35 -5.99
CA LEU A 184 -14.00 -16.64 -5.07
C LEU A 184 -15.35 -16.12 -5.58
N ALA A 185 -15.39 -14.94 -6.21
CA ALA A 185 -16.61 -14.36 -6.77
C ALA A 185 -17.22 -15.22 -7.90
N ASP A 186 -16.39 -15.94 -8.64
CA ASP A 186 -16.80 -16.84 -9.72
C ASP A 186 -16.84 -18.34 -9.28
N ASN A 187 -16.68 -18.62 -7.98
CA ASN A 187 -16.63 -19.97 -7.39
C ASN A 187 -15.49 -20.86 -7.92
N GLU A 188 -14.35 -20.24 -8.25
CA GLU A 188 -13.16 -20.93 -8.74
C GLU A 188 -12.22 -21.37 -7.61
N GLU A 189 -11.33 -22.33 -7.90
CA GLU A 189 -10.30 -22.79 -6.95
C GLU A 189 -9.31 -21.67 -6.64
N LEU A 190 -9.05 -21.41 -5.35
CA LEU A 190 -8.16 -20.34 -4.92
C LEU A 190 -6.68 -20.67 -5.17
N ILE A 191 -5.87 -19.63 -5.33
CA ILE A 191 -4.42 -19.77 -5.32
C ILE A 191 -3.89 -19.89 -3.89
N TYR A 192 -2.86 -20.71 -3.74
CA TYR A 192 -2.11 -20.89 -2.51
C TYR A 192 -0.84 -20.03 -2.55
N ARG A 193 -0.33 -19.66 -1.37
CA ARG A 193 0.92 -18.87 -1.22
C ARG A 193 1.89 -19.52 -0.24
N SER A 194 3.18 -19.19 -0.36
CA SER A 194 4.18 -19.54 0.65
C SER A 194 3.76 -19.05 2.06
N PRO A 195 4.12 -19.75 3.14
CA PRO A 195 3.66 -19.42 4.49
C PRO A 195 4.32 -18.16 5.05
N SER A 196 5.35 -17.65 4.37
CA SER A 196 6.06 -16.42 4.70
C SER A 196 6.56 -15.77 3.42
N PRO A 197 6.77 -14.44 3.43
CA PRO A 197 7.31 -13.76 2.28
C PRO A 197 8.78 -14.14 2.11
N LEU A 198 9.15 -14.45 0.86
CA LEU A 198 10.51 -14.84 0.48
C LEU A 198 11.42 -13.63 0.25
N LEU A 199 10.83 -12.49 -0.10
CA LEU A 199 11.48 -11.20 -0.23
C LEU A 199 10.60 -10.12 0.39
N ARG A 200 11.22 -9.06 0.90
CA ARG A 200 10.53 -7.91 1.51
C ARG A 200 11.11 -6.63 0.95
N ALA A 201 10.23 -5.69 0.65
CA ALA A 201 10.53 -4.31 0.33
C ALA A 201 9.46 -3.42 1.00
N GLY A 202 9.36 -2.17 0.57
CA GLY A 202 8.37 -1.23 1.04
C GLY A 202 8.25 -0.05 0.10
N PHE A 203 7.09 0.59 0.12
CA PHE A 203 6.86 1.85 -0.55
C PHE A 203 7.28 3.00 0.36
N HIS A 204 7.95 3.97 -0.27
CA HIS A 204 8.44 5.19 0.36
C HIS A 204 8.02 6.40 -0.46
N VAL A 205 7.83 7.52 0.21
CA VAL A 205 7.83 8.83 -0.42
C VAL A 205 9.28 9.30 -0.49
N ALA A 206 9.72 9.71 -1.68
CA ALA A 206 11.04 10.25 -1.95
C ALA A 206 10.90 11.68 -2.46
N ILE A 207 11.42 12.67 -1.74
CA ILE A 207 11.32 14.09 -2.09
C ILE A 207 12.72 14.65 -2.32
N SER A 208 12.91 15.36 -3.43
CA SER A 208 14.18 16.01 -3.75
C SER A 208 14.59 16.95 -2.63
N LYS A 209 15.87 16.92 -2.25
CA LYS A 209 16.49 17.86 -1.31
C LYS A 209 16.43 19.31 -1.77
N SER A 210 16.22 19.55 -3.07
CA SER A 210 15.99 20.89 -3.61
C SER A 210 14.60 21.43 -3.31
N THR A 211 13.66 20.57 -2.89
CA THR A 211 12.31 21.00 -2.47
C THR A 211 12.42 21.61 -1.08
N GLU A 212 11.85 22.80 -0.93
CA GLU A 212 11.84 23.55 0.33
C GLU A 212 11.27 22.70 1.47
N SER A 213 11.94 22.73 2.62
CA SER A 213 11.53 21.99 3.82
C SER A 213 11.33 20.48 3.63
N SER A 214 11.91 19.87 2.58
CA SER A 214 11.74 18.45 2.24
C SER A 214 12.02 17.49 3.40
N SER A 215 13.03 17.74 4.22
CA SER A 215 13.31 16.91 5.41
C SER A 215 12.19 16.98 6.45
N SER A 216 11.67 18.19 6.74
CA SER A 216 10.57 18.38 7.70
C SER A 216 9.27 17.80 7.17
N LEU A 217 9.05 17.90 5.86
CA LEU A 217 7.88 17.34 5.19
C LEU A 217 7.86 15.81 5.28
N ILE A 218 9.01 15.16 5.08
CA ILE A 218 9.16 13.71 5.27
C ILE A 218 8.89 13.31 6.72
N ALA A 219 9.42 14.04 7.70
CA ALA A 219 9.17 13.75 9.11
C ALA A 219 7.69 13.91 9.50
N ALA A 220 7.03 14.95 9.00
CA ALA A 220 5.60 15.15 9.20
C ALA A 220 4.78 14.03 8.55
N PHE A 221 5.13 13.63 7.33
CA PHE A 221 4.52 12.49 6.65
C PHE A 221 4.65 11.20 7.46
N ASP A 222 5.86 10.86 7.94
CA ASP A 222 6.08 9.65 8.75
C ASP A 222 5.25 9.65 10.05
N ASN A 223 5.13 10.80 10.73
CA ASN A 223 4.31 10.93 11.92
C ASN A 223 2.81 10.74 11.60
N THR A 224 2.31 11.38 10.54
CA THR A 224 0.92 11.23 10.11
C THR A 224 0.61 9.78 9.71
N ILE A 225 1.55 9.10 9.03
CA ILE A 225 1.41 7.68 8.71
C ILE A 225 1.33 6.84 9.98
N ALA A 226 2.14 7.12 11.00
CA ALA A 226 2.10 6.40 12.27
C ALA A 226 0.74 6.53 12.98
N GLU A 227 0.14 7.73 12.97
CA GLU A 227 -1.21 7.97 13.50
C GLU A 227 -2.29 7.23 12.70
N MET A 228 -2.21 7.31 11.37
CA MET A 228 -3.15 6.64 10.47
C MET A 228 -3.12 5.10 10.60
N GLN A 229 -1.96 4.56 11.01
CA GLN A 229 -1.77 3.13 11.23
C GLN A 229 -2.40 2.62 12.53
N THR A 230 -2.86 3.49 13.44
CA THR A 230 -3.53 3.07 14.70
C THR A 230 -4.98 3.53 14.80
N ASP A 231 -5.38 4.57 14.06
CA ASP A 231 -6.73 5.17 14.12
C ASP A 231 -7.79 4.51 13.22
N GLY A 232 -7.44 3.37 12.61
CA GLY A 232 -8.33 2.60 11.73
C GLY A 232 -8.45 3.14 10.30
N SER A 233 -7.87 4.31 9.97
CA SER A 233 -7.90 4.83 8.61
C SER A 233 -7.13 3.94 7.62
N TYR A 234 -5.99 3.38 8.02
CA TYR A 234 -5.26 2.41 7.19
C TYR A 234 -6.11 1.19 6.84
N ASN A 235 -6.84 0.63 7.81
CA ASN A 235 -7.73 -0.51 7.58
C ASN A 235 -8.77 -0.21 6.52
N ARG A 236 -9.41 0.97 6.61
CA ARG A 236 -10.40 1.42 5.62
C ARG A 236 -9.79 1.61 4.24
N LEU A 237 -8.66 2.31 4.15
CA LEU A 237 -7.99 2.63 2.88
C LEU A 237 -7.44 1.37 2.19
N LEU A 238 -6.96 0.40 2.96
CA LEU A 238 -6.45 -0.87 2.43
C LEU A 238 -7.55 -1.90 2.16
N GLN A 239 -8.75 -1.70 2.74
CA GLN A 239 -9.83 -2.67 2.83
C GLN A 239 -9.39 -3.98 3.51
N ILE A 240 -8.66 -3.84 4.62
CA ILE A 240 -8.13 -4.97 5.39
C ILE A 240 -8.68 -4.90 6.81
N SER A 241 -9.33 -5.98 7.24
CA SER A 241 -9.94 -6.08 8.57
C SER A 241 -8.91 -5.94 9.68
N TRP A 242 -7.77 -6.61 9.57
CA TRP A 242 -6.76 -6.65 10.62
C TRP A 242 -5.36 -6.40 10.09
N LEU A 243 -4.69 -5.42 10.69
CA LEU A 243 -3.28 -5.12 10.50
C LEU A 243 -2.50 -5.59 11.73
N THR A 244 -1.19 -5.78 11.59
CA THR A 244 -0.30 -5.99 12.75
C THR A 244 0.92 -5.08 12.71
N LYS A 245 1.25 -4.50 13.85
CA LYS A 245 2.43 -3.64 14.05
C LYS A 245 2.79 -3.58 15.53
N ASP A 246 4.07 -3.50 15.86
CA ASP A 246 4.50 -3.11 17.20
C ASP A 246 4.30 -1.60 17.37
N ILE A 247 3.34 -1.22 18.22
CA ILE A 247 2.95 0.18 18.44
C ILE A 247 3.46 0.74 19.77
N ASN A 248 4.09 -0.08 20.60
CA ASN A 248 4.55 0.27 21.94
C ASN A 248 6.05 -0.05 22.15
N ASP A 249 6.75 -0.49 21.09
CA ASP A 249 8.17 -0.84 21.05
C ASP A 249 8.57 -1.95 22.03
N ASP A 250 7.65 -2.89 22.33
CA ASP A 250 7.91 -4.03 23.21
C ASP A 250 8.45 -5.27 22.48
N GLY A 251 8.54 -5.21 21.14
CA GLY A 251 9.00 -6.28 20.26
C GLY A 251 7.90 -7.25 19.82
N VAL A 252 6.66 -7.06 20.26
CA VAL A 252 5.48 -7.86 19.91
C VAL A 252 4.54 -7.03 19.04
N ALA A 253 4.02 -7.62 17.97
CA ALA A 253 3.04 -6.93 17.14
C ALA A 253 1.67 -6.92 17.81
N ASP A 254 0.97 -5.79 17.79
CA ASP A 254 -0.42 -5.66 18.20
C ASP A 254 -1.37 -5.80 17.01
N PHE A 255 -2.62 -6.21 17.27
CA PHE A 255 -3.67 -6.32 16.26
C PHE A 255 -4.40 -5.00 16.12
N ILE A 256 -4.47 -4.45 14.91
CA ILE A 256 -5.05 -3.13 14.66
C ILE A 256 -6.22 -3.23 13.68
N SER A 257 -7.33 -2.59 14.03
CA SER A 257 -8.56 -2.59 13.25
C SER A 257 -9.35 -1.29 13.36
N SER A 258 -10.46 -1.25 12.62
CA SER A 258 -11.47 -0.20 12.64
C SER A 258 -12.84 -0.82 12.76
N SER A 259 -13.74 -0.23 13.54
CA SER A 259 -15.16 -0.60 13.56
C SER A 259 -15.86 -0.39 12.20
N ALA A 260 -15.27 0.42 11.33
CA ALA A 260 -15.80 0.78 10.02
C ALA A 260 -15.39 -0.17 8.87
N VAL A 261 -14.70 -1.28 9.15
CA VAL A 261 -14.42 -2.34 8.15
C VAL A 261 -15.14 -3.62 8.55
N ALA A 262 -15.37 -4.53 7.60
CA ALA A 262 -15.99 -5.81 7.90
C ALA A 262 -14.99 -6.77 8.58
N HIS A 263 -15.47 -7.64 9.46
CA HIS A 263 -14.66 -8.63 10.18
C HIS A 263 -15.28 -10.01 10.08
N LEU A 264 -14.43 -11.04 10.19
CA LEU A 264 -14.87 -12.39 10.45
C LEU A 264 -15.18 -12.53 11.95
N ASP A 265 -16.08 -13.45 12.30
CA ASP A 265 -16.38 -13.82 13.69
C ASP A 265 -15.31 -14.77 14.27
N GLU A 266 -14.05 -14.41 14.08
CA GLU A 266 -12.88 -15.17 14.52
C GLU A 266 -11.77 -14.19 14.97
N ALA A 267 -11.04 -14.56 16.01
CA ALA A 267 -9.92 -13.76 16.47
C ALA A 267 -8.83 -13.69 15.38
N PRO A 268 -8.22 -12.51 15.14
CA PRO A 268 -7.16 -12.38 14.16
C PRO A 268 -5.94 -13.24 14.53
N SER A 269 -5.24 -13.70 13.50
CA SER A 269 -4.00 -14.45 13.61
C SER A 269 -2.99 -13.90 12.62
N LYS A 270 -1.72 -14.27 12.76
CA LYS A 270 -0.68 -13.92 11.78
C LYS A 270 -1.03 -14.31 10.34
N ALA A 271 -1.85 -15.34 10.12
CA ALA A 271 -2.26 -15.78 8.79
C ALA A 271 -3.40 -14.95 8.18
N SER A 272 -4.22 -14.31 9.03
CA SER A 272 -5.38 -13.51 8.64
C SER A 272 -5.16 -12.01 8.75
N THR A 273 -3.94 -11.56 9.07
CA THR A 273 -3.58 -10.15 9.16
C THR A 273 -2.56 -9.71 8.12
N TYR A 274 -2.49 -8.40 7.91
CA TYR A 274 -1.44 -7.77 7.12
C TYR A 274 -0.41 -7.08 8.03
N ALA A 275 0.84 -7.54 7.98
CA ALA A 275 1.92 -6.98 8.78
C ALA A 275 2.45 -5.66 8.19
N LEU A 276 2.42 -4.59 8.99
CA LEU A 276 2.97 -3.27 8.67
C LEU A 276 4.46 -3.16 9.01
N ASP A 277 5.00 -4.08 9.79
CA ASP A 277 6.41 -4.15 10.16
C ASP A 277 6.93 -5.61 10.18
N ARG A 278 8.01 -5.85 10.94
CA ARG A 278 8.68 -7.15 11.02
C ARG A 278 8.40 -7.91 12.31
N THR A 279 7.67 -7.34 13.25
CA THR A 279 7.34 -8.01 14.51
C THR A 279 6.26 -9.06 14.24
N SER A 280 6.02 -9.94 15.21
CA SER A 280 4.97 -10.96 15.09
C SER A 280 4.05 -10.89 16.30
N PRO A 281 2.74 -11.10 16.11
CA PRO A 281 1.82 -11.12 17.23
C PRO A 281 2.08 -12.34 18.11
N SER A 282 1.69 -12.23 19.38
CA SER A 282 1.79 -13.28 20.38
C SER A 282 0.58 -13.23 21.32
N THR A 283 0.59 -14.01 22.39
CA THR A 283 -0.44 -13.94 23.44
C THR A 283 -0.38 -12.64 24.26
N GLN A 284 0.69 -11.85 24.11
CA GLN A 284 0.84 -10.54 24.77
C GLN A 284 0.32 -9.39 23.92
N SER A 285 -0.06 -9.66 22.66
CA SER A 285 -0.59 -8.65 21.75
C SER A 285 -1.86 -8.00 22.29
N LEU A 286 -1.90 -6.68 22.18
CA LEU A 286 -3.09 -5.87 22.38
C LEU A 286 -3.96 -5.89 21.11
N PHE A 287 -5.22 -5.48 21.29
CA PHE A 287 -6.12 -5.14 20.20
C PHE A 287 -6.34 -3.63 20.19
N VAL A 288 -6.22 -3.01 19.03
CA VAL A 288 -6.34 -1.56 18.83
C VAL A 288 -7.46 -1.33 17.84
N ILE A 289 -8.58 -0.74 18.29
CA ILE A 289 -9.74 -0.43 17.44
C ILE A 289 -9.93 1.07 17.44
N ASP A 290 -9.78 1.70 16.27
CA ASP A 290 -9.95 3.16 16.12
C ASP A 290 -9.18 3.96 17.20
N ASN A 291 -7.90 3.61 17.39
CA ASN A 291 -6.96 4.14 18.39
C ASN A 291 -7.25 3.80 19.87
N VAL A 292 -8.26 2.97 20.17
CA VAL A 292 -8.56 2.50 21.54
C VAL A 292 -7.95 1.12 21.77
N ARG A 293 -7.25 0.93 22.90
CA ARG A 293 -6.55 -0.31 23.23
C ARG A 293 -7.42 -1.22 24.12
N TYR A 294 -7.40 -2.51 23.82
CA TYR A 294 -8.09 -3.58 24.55
C TYR A 294 -7.12 -4.71 24.84
N ALA A 295 -7.23 -5.28 26.04
CA ALA A 295 -6.28 -6.29 26.51
C ALA A 295 -6.62 -7.70 25.99
N ASN A 296 -7.84 -7.92 25.52
CA ASN A 296 -8.31 -9.23 25.09
C ASN A 296 -9.34 -9.15 23.96
N TRP A 297 -9.51 -10.28 23.28
CA TRP A 297 -10.42 -10.43 22.15
C TRP A 297 -11.88 -10.13 22.49
N ALA A 298 -12.35 -10.53 23.68
CA ALA A 298 -13.74 -10.35 24.07
C ALA A 298 -14.11 -8.86 24.20
N GLU A 299 -13.22 -8.05 24.77
CA GLU A 299 -13.39 -6.59 24.85
C GLU A 299 -13.32 -5.94 23.46
N ALA A 300 -12.36 -6.37 22.63
CA ALA A 300 -12.19 -5.83 21.28
C ALA A 300 -13.40 -6.14 20.38
N THR A 301 -13.90 -7.38 20.38
CA THR A 301 -15.04 -7.76 19.53
C THR A 301 -16.34 -7.11 19.98
N ALA A 302 -16.49 -6.80 21.28
CA ALA A 302 -17.67 -6.11 21.80
C ALA A 302 -17.86 -4.71 21.17
N VAL A 303 -16.77 -4.03 20.78
CA VAL A 303 -16.84 -2.70 20.15
C VAL A 303 -16.89 -2.73 18.62
N LEU A 304 -16.51 -3.84 18.00
CA LEU A 304 -16.66 -4.04 16.55
C LEU A 304 -18.13 -4.19 16.14
N GLY A 305 -19.02 -4.50 17.09
CA GLY A 305 -20.46 -4.53 16.93
C GLY A 305 -20.95 -5.78 16.19
N THR A 306 -22.17 -6.22 16.52
CA THR A 306 -22.83 -7.40 15.92
C THR A 306 -23.46 -7.15 14.55
N GLN A 307 -23.24 -5.96 13.96
CA GLN A 307 -23.94 -5.48 12.74
C GLN A 307 -23.12 -5.63 11.46
N ASN A 308 -21.85 -6.03 11.52
CA ASN A 308 -21.08 -6.30 10.30
C ASN A 308 -21.37 -7.73 9.83
N THR A 309 -22.49 -7.91 9.13
CA THR A 309 -22.60 -9.04 8.19
C THR A 309 -21.43 -8.91 7.22
N TYR A 310 -20.41 -9.76 7.40
CA TYR A 310 -19.24 -9.75 6.54
C TYR A 310 -19.69 -9.94 5.10
N THR A 311 -19.69 -8.86 4.33
CA THR A 311 -19.74 -8.93 2.88
C THR A 311 -18.30 -8.84 2.44
N ALA A 312 -17.79 -9.92 1.85
CA ALA A 312 -16.43 -9.92 1.31
C ALA A 312 -16.28 -8.71 0.38
N PRO A 313 -15.31 -7.82 0.63
CA PRO A 313 -15.10 -6.69 -0.25
C PRO A 313 -14.77 -7.20 -1.64
N LYS A 314 -15.29 -6.52 -2.66
CA LYS A 314 -14.92 -6.80 -4.05
C LYS A 314 -13.41 -6.67 -4.24
N SER A 315 -12.90 -7.35 -5.27
CA SER A 315 -11.50 -7.17 -5.65
C SER A 315 -11.24 -5.72 -6.04
N LEU A 316 -10.04 -5.23 -5.74
CA LEU A 316 -9.51 -3.97 -6.27
C LEU A 316 -8.85 -4.15 -7.65
N LEU A 317 -8.74 -5.38 -8.15
CA LEU A 317 -8.38 -5.61 -9.54
C LEU A 317 -9.59 -5.34 -10.43
N ASP A 318 -9.34 -4.73 -11.58
CA ASP A 318 -10.35 -4.51 -12.61
C ASP A 318 -10.93 -5.87 -13.07
N GLU A 319 -12.18 -6.12 -12.68
CA GLU A 319 -12.91 -7.36 -12.98
C GLU A 319 -12.99 -7.61 -14.49
N ASP A 320 -13.15 -6.57 -15.31
CA ASP A 320 -13.30 -6.71 -16.77
C ASP A 320 -11.97 -7.03 -17.46
N ILE A 321 -10.86 -6.44 -17.00
CA ILE A 321 -9.51 -6.82 -17.47
C ILE A 321 -9.23 -8.29 -17.15
N TYR A 322 -9.56 -8.74 -15.94
CA TYR A 322 -9.23 -10.09 -15.47
C TYR A 322 -10.26 -11.16 -15.87
N LYS A 323 -11.46 -10.78 -16.30
CA LYS A 323 -12.59 -11.67 -16.65
C LYS A 323 -12.22 -12.86 -17.51
N LYS A 324 -11.36 -12.65 -18.52
CA LYS A 324 -10.95 -13.74 -19.42
C LYS A 324 -10.07 -14.76 -18.70
N ILE A 325 -9.18 -14.31 -17.82
CA ILE A 325 -8.34 -15.19 -17.01
C ILE A 325 -9.21 -16.04 -16.10
N ILE A 326 -10.17 -15.41 -15.41
CA ILE A 326 -11.03 -16.11 -14.44
C ILE A 326 -11.93 -17.15 -15.14
N ARG A 327 -12.53 -16.82 -16.29
CA ARG A 327 -13.35 -17.77 -17.08
C ARG A 327 -12.59 -18.99 -17.63
N GLN A 328 -11.26 -18.93 -17.65
CA GLN A 328 -10.38 -19.97 -18.18
C GLN A 328 -9.53 -20.62 -17.09
N TRP A 329 -9.83 -20.34 -15.82
CA TRP A 329 -9.02 -20.70 -14.67
C TRP A 329 -8.83 -22.22 -14.52
#